data_AF-A0AAU4RU28-F1
#
_entry.id   AF-A0AAU4RU28-F1
#
_cell.length_a   1.000
_cell.length_b   1.000
_cell.length_c   1.000
_cell.angle_alpha   90.00
_cell.angle_beta   90.00
_cell.angle_gamma   90.00
#
_symmetry.space_group_name_H-M   'P 1'
#
loop_
_entity.id
_entity.type
_entity.pdbx_description
1 polymer ?
#
loop_
_entity_poly.entity_id
_entity_poly.type
_entity_poly.pdbx_seq_one_letter_code
_entity_poly.pdbx_strand_id
1 'polypeptide(L)'
;MLEHGGVRLDPLSPKRALPAETTVRRLLARIDGDALDPAVGRWLSDRRNQTQGRPSGLAVDGKSLRGAARANGRRIHLLAALDHTTGLVLAQLDVGEKTNEITCFQPLLETITDLAGVVVTSDAMHTNASTPTTSSAAKPTTS
;
A
#
# COMPACT_ATOMS: atom_id res chain seq x y z
N MET A 1 -20.67 -15.76 7.58
CA MET A 1 -19.30 -15.29 7.92
C MET A 1 -19.28 -13.79 8.28
N LEU A 2 -20.20 -13.32 9.13
CA LEU A 2 -20.32 -11.91 9.54
C LEU A 2 -20.82 -11.80 11.01
N GLU A 3 -20.24 -12.61 11.89
CA GLU A 3 -20.70 -12.76 13.30
C GLU A 3 -19.74 -12.12 14.33
N HIS A 4 -18.74 -11.32 13.93
CA HIS A 4 -17.73 -10.79 14.86
C HIS A 4 -17.65 -9.25 14.91
N GLY A 5 -18.66 -8.56 14.36
CA GLY A 5 -18.65 -7.10 14.21
C GLY A 5 -19.21 -6.27 15.38
N GLY A 6 -19.58 -6.88 16.52
CA GLY A 6 -20.04 -6.13 17.70
C GLY A 6 -21.31 -5.27 17.50
N VAL A 7 -22.07 -5.48 16.42
CA VAL A 7 -23.35 -4.81 16.19
C VAL A 7 -24.42 -5.63 16.90
N ARG A 8 -24.85 -5.17 18.08
CA ARG A 8 -26.00 -5.74 18.78
C ARG A 8 -27.23 -5.49 17.91
N LEU A 9 -27.87 -6.57 17.47
CA LEU A 9 -29.14 -6.48 16.75
C LEU A 9 -30.20 -5.88 17.69
N ASP A 10 -30.90 -4.86 17.20
CA ASP A 10 -32.10 -4.37 17.86
C ASP A 10 -33.25 -5.35 17.55
N PRO A 11 -33.84 -6.02 18.56
CA PRO A 11 -34.91 -6.99 18.33
C PRO A 11 -36.21 -6.35 17.79
N LEU A 12 -36.34 -5.02 17.78
CA LEU A 12 -37.52 -4.31 17.29
C LEU A 12 -37.30 -3.63 15.93
N SER A 13 -36.08 -3.63 15.40
CA SER A 13 -35.78 -3.05 14.07
C SER A 13 -34.82 -3.95 13.32
N PRO A 14 -35.28 -4.71 12.30
CA PRO A 14 -34.46 -5.68 11.56
C PRO A 14 -33.47 -5.00 10.59
N LYS A 15 -33.31 -3.68 10.67
CA LYS A 15 -32.42 -2.91 9.80
C LYS A 15 -31.05 -2.84 10.44
N ARG A 16 -30.05 -3.35 9.72
CA ARG A 16 -28.63 -3.19 10.05
C ARG A 16 -28.31 -1.69 10.03
N ALA A 17 -28.33 -1.04 11.19
CA ALA A 17 -27.89 0.34 11.30
C ALA A 17 -26.40 0.39 10.99
N LEU A 18 -26.01 1.19 9.99
CA LEU A 18 -24.61 1.43 9.71
C LEU A 18 -23.94 2.03 10.96
N PRO A 19 -22.71 1.63 11.30
CA PRO A 19 -22.02 2.22 12.43
C PRO A 19 -21.84 3.72 12.21
N ALA A 20 -22.04 4.51 13.27
CA ALA A 20 -21.74 5.93 13.23
C ALA A 20 -20.26 6.18 12.90
N GLU A 21 -19.94 7.34 12.32
CA GLU A 21 -18.57 7.77 12.01
C GLU A 21 -17.63 7.60 13.23
N THR A 22 -18.11 7.92 14.43
CA THR A 22 -17.36 7.79 15.68
C THR A 22 -16.99 6.34 16.00
N THR A 23 -17.85 5.38 15.67
CA THR A 23 -17.58 3.94 15.83
C THR A 23 -16.51 3.48 14.84
N VAL A 24 -16.62 3.90 13.57
CA VAL A 24 -15.61 3.58 12.54
C VAL A 24 -14.26 4.18 12.91
N ARG A 25 -14.22 5.46 13.31
CA ARG A 25 -13.00 6.16 13.71
C ARG A 25 -12.31 5.48 14.89
N ARG A 26 -13.07 5.09 15.93
CA ARG A 26 -12.53 4.39 17.10
C ARG A 26 -11.97 3.01 16.75
N LEU A 27 -12.59 2.30 15.81
CA LEU A 27 -12.09 1.03 15.34
C LEU A 27 -10.76 1.22 14.60
N LEU A 28 -10.73 2.11 13.61
CA LEU A 28 -9.53 2.39 12.82
C LEU A 28 -8.37 2.88 13.69
N ALA A 29 -8.63 3.74 14.68
CA ALA A 29 -7.61 4.23 15.61
C ALA A 29 -7.01 3.14 16.53
N ARG A 30 -7.64 1.97 16.63
CA ARG A 30 -7.16 0.84 17.44
C ARG A 30 -6.50 -0.25 16.61
N ILE A 31 -6.57 -0.18 15.29
CA ILE A 31 -5.94 -1.15 14.39
C ILE A 31 -4.46 -0.79 14.28
N ASP A 32 -3.62 -1.82 14.31
CA ASP A 32 -2.21 -1.68 13.98
C ASP A 32 -2.07 -1.39 12.49
N GLY A 33 -1.60 -0.19 12.16
CA GLY A 33 -1.38 0.24 10.78
C GLY A 33 -0.33 -0.60 10.05
N ASP A 34 0.72 -1.03 10.75
CA ASP A 34 1.81 -1.81 10.17
C ASP A 34 1.32 -3.22 9.76
N ALA A 35 0.33 -3.75 10.48
CA ALA A 35 -0.33 -5.01 10.12
C ALA A 35 -1.44 -4.82 9.07
N LEU A 36 -2.10 -3.67 9.07
CA LEU A 36 -3.19 -3.37 8.13
C LEU A 36 -2.66 -3.16 6.70
N ASP A 37 -1.55 -2.45 6.54
CA ASP A 37 -0.94 -2.12 5.25
C ASP A 37 -0.72 -3.34 4.34
N PRO A 38 -0.02 -4.41 4.77
CA PRO A 38 0.17 -5.60 3.93
C PRO A 38 -1.13 -6.35 3.67
N ALA A 39 -2.08 -6.34 4.62
CA ALA A 39 -3.37 -7.01 4.44
C ALA A 39 -4.22 -6.33 3.36
N VAL A 40 -4.30 -4.99 3.40
CA VAL A 40 -5.03 -4.19 2.39
C VAL A 40 -4.31 -4.25 1.05
N GLY A 41 -2.98 -4.12 1.03
CA GLY A 41 -2.18 -4.18 -0.21
C GLY A 41 -2.36 -5.51 -0.94
N ARG A 42 -2.32 -6.63 -0.21
CA ARG A 42 -2.59 -7.96 -0.76
C ARG A 42 -4.01 -8.06 -1.32
N TRP A 43 -5.01 -7.63 -0.56
CA TRP A 43 -6.39 -7.66 -1.02
C TRP A 43 -6.62 -6.84 -2.30
N LEU A 44 -6.02 -5.64 -2.37
CA LEU A 44 -6.08 -4.79 -3.57
C LEU A 44 -5.39 -5.44 -4.76
N SER A 45 -4.23 -6.05 -4.54
CA SER A 45 -3.48 -6.77 -5.57
C SER A 45 -4.28 -7.95 -6.13
N ASP A 46 -4.88 -8.77 -5.25
CA ASP A 46 -5.71 -9.91 -5.66
C ASP A 46 -6.93 -9.45 -6.49
N ARG A 47 -7.61 -8.39 -6.04
CA ARG A 47 -8.77 -7.82 -6.74
C ARG A 47 -8.38 -7.22 -8.09
N ARG A 48 -7.24 -6.54 -8.16
CA ARG A 48 -6.69 -5.97 -9.39
C ARG A 48 -6.35 -7.07 -10.39
N ASN A 49 -5.72 -8.16 -9.93
CA ASN A 49 -5.37 -9.30 -10.77
C ASN A 49 -6.60 -9.97 -11.40
N GLN A 50 -7.70 -10.08 -10.65
CA GLN A 50 -8.95 -10.64 -11.17
C GLN A 50 -9.63 -9.78 -12.24
N THR A 51 -9.41 -8.47 -12.22
CA THR A 51 -10.16 -7.51 -13.06
C THR A 51 -9.35 -6.95 -14.22
N GLN A 52 -8.04 -6.80 -14.05
CA GLN A 52 -7.13 -6.09 -14.97
C GLN A 52 -5.86 -6.88 -15.30
N GLY A 53 -5.69 -8.11 -14.78
CA GLY A 53 -4.47 -8.91 -14.94
C GLY A 53 -3.29 -8.36 -14.12
N ARG A 54 -2.06 -8.42 -14.62
CA ARG A 54 -0.87 -7.86 -13.93
C ARG A 54 -0.65 -6.36 -14.20
N PRO A 55 -0.04 -5.59 -13.27
CA PRO A 55 0.36 -4.20 -13.55
C PRO A 55 1.36 -4.12 -14.70
N SER A 56 1.21 -3.11 -15.55
CA SER A 56 2.21 -2.78 -16.58
C SER A 56 3.28 -1.82 -16.06
N GLY A 57 2.95 -1.04 -15.02
CA GLY A 57 3.93 -0.23 -14.31
C GLY A 57 3.44 0.26 -12.94
N LEU A 58 4.41 0.60 -12.09
CA LEU A 58 4.20 1.11 -10.74
C LEU A 58 4.98 2.42 -10.54
N ALA A 59 4.39 3.36 -9.81
CA ALA A 59 5.09 4.51 -9.24
C ALA A 59 5.40 4.24 -7.77
N VAL A 60 6.66 4.45 -7.38
CA VAL A 60 7.10 4.44 -5.99
C VAL A 60 7.38 5.87 -5.56
N ASP A 61 6.74 6.30 -4.48
CA ASP A 61 6.80 7.68 -4.00
C ASP A 61 6.63 7.77 -2.48
N GLY A 62 7.32 8.74 -1.88
CA GLY A 62 7.28 9.01 -0.45
C GLY A 62 6.23 10.03 -0.06
N LYS A 63 5.33 9.67 0.86
CA LYS A 63 4.22 10.51 1.33
C LYS A 63 4.29 10.73 2.82
N SER A 64 4.37 11.99 3.24
CA SER A 64 4.24 12.37 4.65
C SER A 64 2.77 12.54 5.01
N LEU A 65 2.27 11.75 5.97
CA LEU A 65 0.88 11.83 6.41
C LEU A 65 0.66 13.05 7.30
N ARG A 66 -0.22 13.96 6.87
CA ARG A 66 -0.58 15.15 7.66
C ARG A 66 -1.51 14.76 8.80
N GLY A 67 -1.23 15.28 10.00
CA GLY A 67 -2.03 15.03 11.19
C GLY A 67 -1.89 13.61 11.77
N ALA A 68 -0.97 12.80 11.24
CA ALA A 68 -0.68 11.47 11.75
C ALA A 68 0.73 11.41 12.34
N ALA A 69 0.83 10.87 13.54
CA ALA A 69 2.08 10.63 14.23
C ALA A 69 2.00 9.33 15.02
N ARG A 70 3.15 8.69 15.22
CA ARG A 70 3.29 7.57 16.15
C ARG A 70 3.13 8.07 17.59
N ALA A 71 2.97 7.14 18.54
CA ALA A 71 2.80 7.47 19.95
C ALA A 71 3.95 8.32 20.54
N ASN A 72 5.16 8.22 19.96
CA ASN A 72 6.32 9.03 20.34
C ASN A 72 6.36 10.42 19.66
N GLY A 73 5.31 10.82 18.93
CA GLY A 73 5.24 12.10 18.22
C GLY A 73 5.93 12.11 16.86
N ARG A 74 6.57 11.01 16.44
CA ARG A 74 7.21 10.91 15.12
C ARG A 74 6.14 10.97 14.02
N ARG A 75 6.32 11.89 13.06
CA ARG A 75 5.49 11.94 11.86
C ARG A 75 5.62 10.66 11.04
N ILE A 76 4.51 10.20 10.49
CA ILE A 76 4.50 9.01 9.63
C ILE A 76 4.84 9.42 8.20
N HIS A 77 5.86 8.78 7.65
CA HIS A 77 6.30 8.97 6.28
C HIS A 77 6.31 7.60 5.60
N LEU A 78 5.47 7.43 4.58
CA LEU A 78 5.26 6.15 3.93
C LEU A 78 5.89 6.17 2.53
N LEU A 79 6.64 5.14 2.18
CA LEU A 79 7.01 4.85 0.80
C LEU A 79 5.93 3.93 0.21
N ALA A 80 5.27 4.35 -0.86
CA ALA A 80 4.11 3.66 -1.42
C ALA A 80 4.32 3.30 -2.89
N ALA A 81 3.92 2.08 -3.27
CA ALA A 81 3.91 1.59 -4.64
C ALA A 81 2.49 1.63 -5.21
N LEU A 82 2.29 2.47 -6.21
CA LEU A 82 1.01 2.79 -6.84
C LEU A 82 0.94 2.23 -8.26
N ASP A 83 -0.14 1.52 -8.60
CA ASP A 83 -0.40 1.04 -9.96
C ASP A 83 -0.83 2.19 -10.87
N HIS A 84 -0.05 2.44 -11.94
CA HIS A 84 -0.32 3.49 -12.92
C HIS A 84 -1.68 3.35 -13.61
N THR A 85 -2.19 2.12 -13.74
CA THR A 85 -3.43 1.85 -14.47
C THR A 85 -4.66 2.12 -13.62
N THR A 86 -4.62 1.71 -12.35
CA THR A 86 -5.79 1.69 -11.47
C THR A 86 -5.75 2.78 -10.39
N GLY A 87 -4.59 3.40 -10.15
CA GLY A 87 -4.37 4.34 -9.06
C GLY A 87 -4.33 3.68 -7.67
N LEU A 88 -4.34 2.35 -7.59
CA LEU A 88 -4.33 1.62 -6.33
C LEU A 88 -2.92 1.59 -5.74
N VAL A 89 -2.81 1.80 -4.42
CA VAL A 89 -1.58 1.52 -3.68
C VAL A 89 -1.54 0.03 -3.36
N LEU A 90 -0.64 -0.70 -4.01
CA LEU A 90 -0.53 -2.15 -3.87
C LEU A 90 0.34 -2.56 -2.69
N ALA A 91 1.28 -1.71 -2.29
CA ALA A 91 2.10 -1.88 -1.10
C ALA A 91 2.55 -0.52 -0.55
N GLN A 92 2.80 -0.46 0.75
CA GLN A 92 3.43 0.71 1.39
C GLN A 92 4.20 0.30 2.64
N LEU A 93 5.22 1.09 3.01
CA LEU A 93 6.05 0.87 4.19
C LEU A 93 6.35 2.21 4.89
N ASP A 94 6.38 2.22 6.23
CA ASP A 94 6.86 3.38 7.00
C ASP A 94 8.39 3.50 6.88
N VAL A 95 8.83 4.64 6.35
CA VAL A 95 10.21 5.08 6.33
C VAL A 95 10.55 5.53 7.75
N GLY A 96 10.87 4.54 8.58
CA GLY A 96 11.22 4.73 9.98
C GLY A 96 12.36 5.73 10.22
N GLU A 97 12.55 6.10 11.49
CA GLU A 97 13.40 7.22 11.90
C GLU A 97 14.89 7.10 11.53
N LYS A 98 15.40 5.86 11.45
CA LYS A 98 16.81 5.56 11.14
C LYS A 98 17.01 5.00 9.73
N THR A 99 15.97 5.00 8.92
CA THR A 99 16.01 4.54 7.52
C THR A 99 15.68 5.72 6.61
N ASN A 100 15.82 5.51 5.31
CA ASN A 100 15.42 6.46 4.30
C ASN A 100 14.67 5.72 3.18
N GLU A 101 14.06 6.47 2.27
CA GLU A 101 13.29 5.91 1.17
C GLU A 101 14.15 4.96 0.30
N ILE A 102 15.45 5.25 0.12
CA ILE A 102 16.36 4.43 -0.69
C ILE A 102 16.49 3.02 -0.07
N THR A 103 16.70 2.94 1.25
CA THR A 103 16.82 1.65 1.95
C THR A 103 15.48 0.93 2.08
N CYS A 104 14.36 1.65 2.02
CA CYS A 104 13.00 1.07 2.02
C CYS A 104 12.50 0.64 0.62
N PHE A 105 13.15 1.09 -0.46
CA PHE A 105 12.70 0.86 -1.83
C PHE A 105 12.67 -0.63 -2.19
N GLN A 106 13.77 -1.34 -2.01
CA GLN A 106 13.84 -2.76 -2.31
C GLN A 106 12.91 -3.60 -1.40
N PRO A 107 12.90 -3.41 -0.06
CA PRO A 107 11.94 -4.08 0.81
C PRO A 107 10.48 -3.87 0.40
N LEU A 108 10.12 -2.68 -0.09
CA LEU A 108 8.78 -2.41 -0.59
C LEU A 108 8.45 -3.27 -1.82
N LEU A 109 9.35 -3.34 -2.79
CA LEU A 109 9.13 -4.14 -4.00
C LEU A 109 9.03 -5.64 -3.73
N GLU A 110 9.79 -6.14 -2.75
CA GLU A 110 9.74 -7.56 -2.33
C GLU A 110 8.37 -7.97 -1.76
N THR A 111 7.55 -7.01 -1.30
CA THR A 111 6.17 -7.30 -0.87
C THR A 111 5.20 -7.53 -2.02
N ILE A 112 5.55 -7.09 -3.24
CA ILE A 112 4.69 -7.21 -4.42
C ILE A 112 5.07 -8.47 -5.17
N THR A 113 4.10 -9.36 -5.34
CA THR A 113 4.31 -10.60 -6.09
C THR A 113 4.29 -10.32 -7.59
N ASP A 114 5.23 -10.94 -8.32
CA ASP A 114 5.32 -10.91 -9.79
C ASP A 114 5.49 -9.50 -10.41
N LEU A 115 6.70 -8.95 -10.26
CA LEU A 115 7.13 -7.72 -10.92
C LEU A 115 7.76 -7.96 -12.30
N ALA A 116 7.73 -9.19 -12.83
CA ALA A 116 8.40 -9.52 -14.08
C ALA A 116 7.74 -8.79 -15.27
N GLY A 117 8.50 -7.90 -15.91
CA GLY A 117 8.01 -7.07 -17.03
C GLY A 117 7.18 -5.87 -16.59
N VAL A 118 7.16 -5.54 -15.29
CA VAL A 118 6.51 -4.35 -14.74
C VAL A 118 7.52 -3.19 -14.71
N VAL A 119 7.17 -2.04 -15.29
CA VAL A 119 8.02 -0.86 -15.24
C VAL A 119 7.84 -0.15 -13.90
N VAL A 120 8.89 -0.08 -13.09
CA VAL A 120 8.87 0.67 -11.83
C VAL A 120 9.51 2.05 -12.03
N THR A 121 8.76 3.10 -11.74
CA THR A 121 9.23 4.49 -11.74
C THR A 121 9.35 4.98 -10.30
N SER A 122 10.38 5.77 -9.99
CA SER A 122 10.58 6.39 -8.68
C SER A 122 11.10 7.81 -8.87
N ASP A 123 10.98 8.67 -7.85
CA ASP A 123 11.57 10.01 -7.89
C ASP A 123 13.10 9.94 -8.04
N ALA A 124 13.67 10.94 -8.72
CA ALA A 124 15.07 11.02 -9.13
C ALA A 124 16.06 10.97 -7.96
N MET A 125 15.65 11.31 -6.73
CA MET A 125 16.46 11.15 -5.52
C MET A 125 16.82 9.68 -5.21
N HIS A 126 16.12 8.72 -5.82
CA HIS A 126 16.49 7.30 -5.78
C HIS A 126 17.55 6.90 -6.80
N THR A 127 18.08 7.81 -7.63
CA THR A 127 19.14 7.52 -8.61
C THR A 127 20.52 7.56 -7.95
N ASN A 128 20.74 6.71 -6.96
CA ASN A 128 22.04 6.52 -6.31
C ASN A 128 22.52 5.07 -6.56
N ALA A 129 23.83 4.84 -6.57
CA ALA A 129 24.44 3.54 -6.93
C ALA A 129 23.95 2.32 -6.10
N SER A 130 23.27 2.57 -4.98
CA SER A 130 22.67 1.56 -4.10
C SER A 130 21.27 1.10 -4.51
N THR A 131 20.60 1.80 -5.44
CA THR A 131 19.25 1.43 -5.91
C THR A 131 19.37 0.40 -7.04
N PRO A 132 18.74 -0.79 -6.95
CA PRO A 132 18.85 -1.79 -8.00
C PRO A 132 18.18 -1.32 -9.30
N THR A 133 18.95 -1.15 -10.37
CA THR A 133 18.42 -0.88 -11.72
C THR A 133 17.89 -2.18 -12.33
N THR A 134 16.58 -2.43 -12.24
CA THR A 134 15.96 -3.49 -13.06
C THR A 134 15.59 -2.89 -14.42
N SER A 135 16.57 -2.86 -15.33
CA SER A 135 16.32 -2.50 -16.73
C SER A 135 15.82 -3.73 -17.50
N SER A 136 14.58 -3.69 -17.96
CA SER A 136 14.11 -4.62 -19.01
C SER A 136 14.55 -4.06 -20.36
N ALA A 137 15.70 -4.51 -20.84
CA ALA A 137 16.14 -4.23 -22.20
C ALA A 137 15.35 -5.10 -23.19
N ALA A 138 14.38 -4.51 -23.87
CA ALA A 138 13.82 -5.07 -25.09
C ALA A 138 14.91 -5.08 -26.18
N LYS A 139 15.28 -6.26 -26.67
CA LYS A 139 16.19 -6.42 -27.81
C LYS A 139 15.49 -5.92 -29.09
N PRO A 140 16.14 -5.12 -29.94
CA PRO A 140 15.57 -4.74 -31.23
C PRO A 140 15.53 -5.97 -32.16
N THR A 141 14.33 -6.31 -32.63
CA THR A 141 14.12 -7.23 -33.76
C THR A 141 14.50 -6.53 -35.06
N THR A 142 15.56 -6.99 -35.70
CA THR A 142 15.88 -6.67 -37.09
C THR A 142 15.02 -7.54 -38.01
N SER A 143 14.32 -6.90 -38.95
CA SER A 143 13.94 -7.48 -40.26
C SER A 143 14.05 -6.39 -41.31
#